data_AF-A0A2N1UJP5-F1
#
_entry.id   AF-A0A2N1UJP5-F1
#
_cell.length_a   1.000
_cell.length_b   1.000
_cell.length_c   1.000
_cell.angle_alpha   90.00
_cell.angle_beta   90.00
_cell.angle_gamma   90.00
#
_symmetry.space_group_name_H-M   'P 1'
#
loop_
_entity.id
_entity.type
_entity.pdbx_description
1 polymer ?
#
loop_
_entity_poly.entity_id
_entity_poly.type
_entity_poly.pdbx_seq_one_letter_code
_entity_poly.pdbx_strand_id
1 'polypeptide(L)'
;MNILKFREKLRQILVIRETPRKMATSFAIGVFIGMSPLLGLHTVLGLIAAWLFRLNRLITLAGVYVTNPWTIVPIYSFGTWFGARIIGMDNIVPKIAWSHITLGGFLREFRPLLFPFLIGNTVIGVIAAVVSYFVIYKAVKNYHG
;
A
#
# COMPACT_ATOMS: atom_id res chain seq x y z
N MET A 1 0.71 28.89 14.72
CA MET A 1 0.34 28.65 13.30
C MET A 1 -1.01 27.93 13.29
N ASN A 2 -2.09 28.60 12.88
CA ASN A 2 -3.44 28.03 12.91
C ASN A 2 -3.52 26.77 12.04
N ILE A 3 -4.08 25.68 12.59
CA ILE A 3 -4.26 24.40 11.89
C ILE A 3 -5.00 24.58 10.55
N LEU A 4 -5.93 25.54 10.48
CA LEU A 4 -6.66 25.90 9.27
C LEU A 4 -5.73 26.47 8.17
N LYS A 5 -4.84 27.40 8.52
CA LYS A 5 -3.86 27.98 7.58
C LYS A 5 -2.86 26.94 7.08
N PHE A 6 -2.45 26.00 7.94
CA PHE A 6 -1.55 24.92 7.54
C PHE A 6 -2.22 23.94 6.56
N ARG A 7 -3.48 23.56 6.82
CA ARG A 7 -4.27 22.73 5.90
C ARG A 7 -4.50 23.39 4.55
N GLU A 8 -4.81 24.68 4.53
CA GLU A 8 -4.94 25.45 3.30
C GLU A 8 -3.64 25.50 2.51
N LYS A 9 -2.51 25.72 3.17
CA LYS A 9 -1.20 25.77 2.50
C LYS A 9 -0.79 24.42 1.90
N LEU A 10 -1.01 23.32 2.63
CA LEU A 10 -0.81 21.96 2.10
C LEU A 10 -1.75 21.68 0.92
N ARG A 11 -3.01 22.10 1.01
CA ARG A 11 -3.99 21.98 -0.08
C ARG A 11 -3.55 22.76 -1.31
N GLN A 12 -3.06 24.00 -1.15
CA GLN A 12 -2.55 24.79 -2.26
C GLN A 12 -1.35 24.15 -2.96
N ILE A 13 -0.42 23.57 -2.19
CA ILE A 13 0.79 22.93 -2.73
C ILE A 13 0.45 21.61 -3.45
N LEU A 14 -0.49 20.83 -2.91
CA LEU A 14 -0.83 19.50 -3.43
C LEU A 14 -1.88 19.53 -4.55
N VAL A 15 -2.86 20.43 -4.48
CA VAL A 15 -4.08 20.39 -5.31
C VAL A 15 -4.03 21.34 -6.51
N ILE A 16 -3.38 22.51 -6.39
CA ILE A 16 -3.55 23.60 -7.38
C ILE A 16 -2.87 23.33 -8.73
N ARG A 17 -1.90 22.42 -8.80
CA ARG A 17 -1.10 22.22 -10.02
C ARG A 17 -1.42 20.97 -10.82
N GLU A 18 -2.17 20.04 -10.26
CA GLU A 18 -2.31 18.69 -10.82
C GLU A 18 -3.76 18.40 -11.22
N THR A 19 -3.95 17.78 -12.39
CA THR A 19 -5.30 17.40 -12.83
C THR A 19 -5.87 16.30 -11.91
N PRO A 20 -7.21 16.21 -11.73
CA PRO A 20 -7.82 15.16 -10.90
C PRO A 20 -7.38 13.75 -11.29
N ARG A 21 -7.21 13.51 -12.60
CA ARG A 21 -6.69 12.23 -13.11
C ARG A 21 -5.26 11.97 -12.64
N LYS A 22 -4.37 12.96 -12.74
CA LYS A 22 -2.96 12.81 -12.35
C LYS A 22 -2.81 12.62 -10.83
N MET A 23 -3.60 13.31 -10.01
CA MET A 23 -3.62 13.07 -8.57
C MET A 23 -4.10 11.66 -8.22
N ALA A 24 -5.19 11.21 -8.85
CA ALA A 24 -5.71 9.86 -8.66
C ALA A 24 -4.69 8.78 -9.08
N THR A 25 -4.05 8.93 -10.24
CA THR A 25 -2.99 8.00 -10.70
C THR A 25 -1.79 8.01 -9.76
N SER A 26 -1.34 9.19 -9.32
CA SER A 26 -0.22 9.34 -8.39
C SER A 26 -0.47 8.58 -7.09
N PHE A 27 -1.68 8.74 -6.52
CA PHE A 27 -2.07 8.08 -5.28
C PHE A 27 -2.22 6.56 -5.45
N ALA A 28 -2.90 6.12 -6.52
CA ALA A 28 -3.12 4.71 -6.82
C ALA A 28 -1.83 3.91 -6.99
N ILE A 29 -0.85 4.48 -7.71
CA ILE A 29 0.49 3.87 -7.84
C ILE A 29 1.19 3.80 -6.48
N GLY A 30 1.04 4.84 -5.65
CA GLY A 30 1.53 4.82 -4.28
C GLY A 30 0.94 3.68 -3.45
N VAL A 31 -0.39 3.52 -3.50
CA VAL A 31 -1.12 2.45 -2.79
C VAL A 31 -0.66 1.07 -3.26
N PHE A 32 -0.55 0.86 -4.57
CA PHE A 32 -0.05 -0.40 -5.12
C PHE A 32 1.34 -0.73 -4.58
N ILE A 33 2.26 0.25 -4.60
CA ILE A 33 3.62 0.07 -4.10
C ILE A 33 3.62 -0.20 -2.60
N GLY A 34 2.87 0.56 -1.80
CA GLY A 34 2.77 0.38 -0.35
C GLY A 34 2.19 -0.99 0.04
N MET A 35 1.25 -1.52 -0.72
CA MET A 35 0.66 -2.85 -0.48
C MET A 35 1.42 -3.99 -1.17
N SER A 36 2.42 -3.68 -1.99
CA SER A 36 3.25 -4.68 -2.65
C SER A 36 4.02 -5.52 -1.62
N PRO A 37 4.38 -6.78 -1.96
CA PRO A 37 5.14 -7.65 -1.06
C PRO A 37 6.62 -7.23 -0.87
N LEU A 38 7.06 -6.10 -1.44
CA LEU A 38 8.44 -5.62 -1.42
C LEU A 38 8.76 -4.81 -0.15
N LEU A 39 8.70 -5.47 1.00
CA LEU A 39 8.89 -4.86 2.32
C LEU A 39 10.19 -4.04 2.39
N GLY A 40 10.09 -2.84 2.96
CA GLY A 40 11.22 -1.94 3.18
C GLY A 40 11.69 -1.16 1.95
N LEU A 41 11.25 -1.52 0.74
CA LEU A 41 11.62 -0.84 -0.50
C LEU A 41 10.58 0.19 -0.97
N HIS A 42 9.42 0.27 -0.33
CA HIS A 42 8.28 1.03 -0.83
C HIS A 42 8.54 2.52 -1.05
N THR A 43 9.26 3.19 -0.13
CA THR A 43 9.55 4.62 -0.28
C THR A 43 10.43 4.89 -1.50
N VAL A 44 11.47 4.08 -1.68
CA VAL A 44 12.38 4.20 -2.83
C VAL A 44 11.64 3.88 -4.12
N LEU A 45 10.89 2.78 -4.15
CA LEU A 45 10.07 2.40 -5.31
C LEU A 45 9.02 3.46 -5.64
N GLY A 46 8.39 4.06 -4.62
CA GLY A 46 7.42 5.14 -4.79
C GLY A 46 8.04 6.39 -5.41
N LEU A 47 9.24 6.77 -4.98
CA LEU A 47 9.98 7.89 -5.56
C LEU A 47 10.44 7.60 -7.00
N ILE A 48 10.95 6.40 -7.26
CA ILE A 48 11.35 5.96 -8.60
C ILE A 48 10.14 5.96 -9.54
N ALA A 49 9.02 5.37 -9.11
CA ALA A 49 7.78 5.34 -9.89
C ALA A 49 7.25 6.76 -10.13
N ALA A 50 7.27 7.62 -9.10
CA ALA A 50 6.85 9.01 -9.25
C ALA A 50 7.72 9.77 -10.26
N TRP A 51 9.04 9.53 -10.25
CA TRP A 51 9.94 10.11 -11.24
C TRP A 51 9.72 9.55 -12.65
N LEU A 52 9.65 8.23 -12.78
CA LEU A 52 9.52 7.52 -14.06
C LEU A 52 8.22 7.90 -14.79
N PHE A 53 7.10 7.92 -14.06
CA PHE A 53 5.77 8.23 -14.60
C PHE A 53 5.42 9.72 -14.50
N ARG A 54 6.37 10.57 -14.09
CA ARG A 54 6.18 12.04 -13.92
C ARG A 54 4.99 12.39 -13.02
N LEU A 55 4.79 11.62 -11.95
CA LEU A 55 3.72 11.77 -10.96
C LEU A 55 4.12 12.74 -9.84
N ASN A 56 3.12 13.21 -9.09
CA ASN A 56 3.37 14.04 -7.92
C ASN A 56 3.94 13.18 -6.79
N ARG A 57 5.22 13.39 -6.46
CA ARG A 57 5.96 12.63 -5.44
C ARG A 57 5.26 12.64 -4.08
N LEU A 58 4.70 13.77 -3.65
CA LEU A 58 4.03 13.87 -2.34
C LEU A 58 2.74 13.04 -2.32
N ILE A 59 1.94 13.09 -3.39
CA ILE A 59 0.71 12.31 -3.49
C ILE A 59 1.01 10.81 -3.61
N THR A 60 2.05 10.45 -4.38
CA THR A 60 2.50 9.06 -4.46
C THR A 60 2.99 8.54 -3.11
N LEU A 61 3.79 9.31 -2.37
CA LEU A 61 4.23 8.92 -1.02
C LEU A 61 3.06 8.85 -0.03
N ALA A 62 2.05 9.71 -0.14
CA ALA A 62 0.85 9.60 0.65
C ALA A 62 0.12 8.27 0.41
N GLY A 63 0.08 7.79 -0.84
CA GLY A 63 -0.43 6.46 -1.18
C GLY A 63 0.45 5.33 -0.62
N VAL A 64 1.78 5.46 -0.71
CA VAL A 64 2.72 4.47 -0.15
C VAL A 64 2.50 4.28 1.34
N TYR A 65 2.33 5.38 2.09
CA TYR A 65 2.17 5.34 3.55
C TYR A 65 0.76 4.97 4.03
N VAL A 66 -0.13 4.55 3.12
CA VAL A 66 -1.31 3.77 3.51
C VAL A 66 -0.89 2.50 4.25
N THR A 67 0.22 1.87 3.82
CA THR A 67 0.91 0.84 4.59
C THR A 67 1.91 1.50 5.53
N ASN A 68 1.60 1.51 6.82
CA ASN A 68 2.42 2.08 7.90
C ASN A 68 2.50 1.08 9.06
N PRO A 69 3.33 1.31 10.10
CA PRO A 69 3.50 0.35 11.21
C PRO A 69 2.21 -0.14 11.87
N TRP A 70 1.14 0.66 11.84
CA TRP A 70 -0.16 0.33 12.42
C TRP A 70 -1.04 -0.48 11.46
N THR A 71 -0.90 -0.28 10.15
CA THR A 71 -1.73 -0.95 9.13
C THR A 71 -1.04 -2.13 8.44
N ILE A 72 0.28 -2.25 8.57
CA ILE A 72 1.09 -3.27 7.88
C ILE A 72 0.69 -4.69 8.25
N VAL A 73 0.48 -4.95 9.55
CA VAL A 73 0.08 -6.27 10.06
C VAL A 73 -1.29 -6.68 9.51
N PRO A 74 -2.38 -5.91 9.70
CA PRO A 74 -3.68 -6.31 9.17
C PRO A 74 -3.73 -6.42 7.64
N ILE A 75 -3.04 -5.52 6.92
CA ILE A 75 -2.97 -5.57 5.44
C ILE A 75 -2.33 -6.88 4.98
N TYR A 76 -1.14 -7.20 5.49
CA TYR A 76 -0.39 -8.36 5.03
C TYR A 76 -0.90 -9.68 5.57
N SER A 77 -1.46 -9.71 6.77
CA SER A 77 -2.16 -10.89 7.27
C SER A 77 -3.38 -11.20 6.39
N PHE A 78 -4.18 -10.18 6.05
CA PHE A 78 -5.34 -10.37 5.17
C PHE A 78 -4.93 -10.79 3.75
N GLY A 79 -3.94 -10.12 3.16
CA GLY A 79 -3.46 -10.49 1.84
C GLY A 79 -2.88 -11.90 1.80
N THR A 80 -2.11 -12.31 2.81
CA THR A 80 -1.59 -13.70 2.90
C THR A 80 -2.71 -14.72 3.03
N TRP A 81 -3.70 -14.45 3.89
CA TRP A 81 -4.90 -15.27 4.02
C TRP A 81 -5.65 -15.39 2.68
N PHE A 82 -5.83 -14.27 1.98
CA PHE A 82 -6.51 -14.23 0.70
C PHE A 82 -5.74 -15.02 -0.38
N GLY A 83 -4.41 -14.84 -0.44
CA GLY A 83 -3.56 -15.60 -1.36
C GLY A 83 -3.56 -17.10 -1.07
N ALA A 84 -3.62 -17.50 0.21
CA ALA A 84 -3.74 -18.91 0.59
C ALA A 84 -5.06 -19.51 0.10
N ARG A 85 -6.16 -18.76 0.19
CA ARG A 85 -7.46 -19.18 -0.36
C ARG A 85 -7.43 -19.33 -1.88
N ILE A 86 -6.70 -18.46 -2.59
CA ILE A 86 -6.52 -18.58 -4.05
C ILE A 86 -5.78 -19.87 -4.41
N ILE A 87 -4.78 -20.25 -3.62
CA ILE A 87 -3.90 -21.40 -3.90
C ILE A 87 -4.49 -22.71 -3.33
N GLY A 88 -5.61 -22.66 -2.61
CA GLY A 88 -6.23 -23.83 -1.99
C GLY A 88 -5.48 -24.36 -0.76
N MET A 89 -4.84 -23.46 0.00
CA MET A 89 -4.09 -23.82 1.21
C MET A 89 -4.98 -23.69 2.45
N ASP A 90 -5.22 -24.81 3.13
CA ASP A 90 -6.12 -24.86 4.29
C ASP A 90 -5.45 -24.41 5.60
N ASN A 91 -4.15 -24.67 5.74
CA ASN A 91 -3.39 -24.37 6.96
C ASN A 91 -2.53 -23.12 6.78
N ILE A 92 -3.04 -21.99 7.26
CA ILE A 92 -2.39 -20.66 7.20
C ILE A 92 -1.88 -20.17 8.55
N VAL A 93 -2.23 -20.86 9.64
CA VAL A 93 -1.78 -20.49 10.98
C VAL A 93 -0.45 -21.21 11.25
N PRO A 94 0.68 -20.48 11.32
CA PRO A 94 1.96 -21.10 11.65
C PRO A 94 1.93 -21.66 13.06
N LYS A 95 2.50 -22.85 13.25
CA LYS A 95 2.54 -23.52 14.56
C LYS A 95 3.78 -23.05 15.31
N ILE A 96 3.74 -21.81 15.78
CA ILE A 96 4.86 -21.20 16.49
C ILE A 96 4.93 -21.78 17.91
N ALA A 97 5.99 -22.55 18.18
CA ALA A 97 6.34 -22.95 19.53
C ALA A 97 6.96 -21.76 20.27
N TRP A 98 6.11 -20.97 20.96
CA TRP A 98 6.50 -19.75 21.67
C TRP A 98 7.60 -19.97 22.73
N SER A 99 7.77 -21.21 23.22
CA SER A 99 8.79 -21.58 24.21
C SER A 99 10.21 -21.72 23.62
N HIS A 100 10.36 -21.95 22.32
CA HIS A 100 11.66 -22.15 21.66
C HIS A 100 11.70 -21.47 20.29
N ILE A 101 11.80 -20.13 20.29
CA ILE A 101 11.94 -19.36 19.05
C ILE A 101 13.37 -19.49 18.54
N THR A 102 13.55 -20.27 17.48
CA THR A 102 14.81 -20.33 16.72
C THR A 102 14.60 -19.72 15.33
N LEU A 103 15.63 -19.08 14.78
CA LEU A 103 15.56 -18.50 13.44
C LEU A 103 15.23 -19.57 12.38
N GLY A 104 15.81 -20.76 12.51
CA GLY A 104 15.54 -21.89 11.60
C GLY A 104 14.09 -22.40 11.67
N GLY A 105 13.53 -22.51 12.88
CA GLY A 105 12.12 -22.88 13.06
C GLY A 105 11.17 -21.81 12.52
N PHE A 106 11.46 -20.53 12.77
CA PHE A 106 10.72 -19.40 12.23
C PHE A 106 10.70 -19.43 10.69
N LEU A 107 11.88 -19.54 10.05
CA LEU A 107 11.96 -19.59 8.58
C LEU A 107 11.23 -20.80 8.00
N ARG A 108 11.25 -21.96 8.68
CA ARG A 108 10.55 -23.17 8.22
C ARG A 108 9.03 -23.00 8.22
N GLU A 109 8.47 -22.35 9.22
CA GLU A 109 7.02 -22.08 9.33
C GLU A 109 6.56 -20.99 8.35
N PHE A 110 7.39 -19.97 8.08
CA PHE A 110 7.02 -18.86 7.19
C PHE A 110 7.32 -19.13 5.71
N ARG A 111 8.24 -20.04 5.37
CA ARG A 111 8.59 -20.38 3.98
C ARG A 111 7.37 -20.76 3.11
N PRO A 112 6.43 -21.61 3.57
CA PRO A 112 5.23 -21.94 2.80
C PRO A 112 4.30 -20.73 2.58
N LEU A 113 4.31 -19.76 3.49
CA LEU A 113 3.48 -18.56 3.43
C LEU A 113 4.00 -17.53 2.41
N LEU A 114 5.23 -17.66 1.92
CA LEU A 114 5.81 -16.72 0.95
C LEU A 114 5.01 -16.64 -0.36
N PHE A 115 4.58 -17.78 -0.90
CA PHE A 115 3.78 -17.81 -2.14
C PHE A 115 2.38 -17.19 -1.95
N PRO A 116 1.59 -17.61 -0.94
CA PRO A 116 0.36 -16.94 -0.55
C PRO A 116 0.53 -15.43 -0.32
N PHE A 117 1.59 -15.03 0.37
CA PHE A 117 1.91 -13.64 0.64
C PHE A 117 2.15 -12.85 -0.66
N LEU A 118 2.97 -13.38 -1.57
CA LEU A 118 3.26 -12.73 -2.85
C LEU A 118 2.00 -12.56 -3.70
N ILE A 119 1.24 -13.65 -3.89
CA ILE A 119 0.05 -13.65 -4.74
C ILE A 119 -1.03 -12.77 -4.13
N GLY A 120 -1.37 -13.00 -2.86
CA GLY A 120 -2.48 -12.33 -2.21
C GLY A 120 -2.26 -10.82 -2.05
N ASN A 121 -1.06 -10.39 -1.63
CA ASN A 121 -0.77 -8.96 -1.50
C ASN A 121 -0.64 -8.25 -2.84
N THR A 122 -0.17 -8.94 -3.89
CA THR A 122 -0.18 -8.37 -5.24
C THR A 122 -1.62 -8.15 -5.72
N VAL A 123 -2.51 -9.15 -5.58
CA VAL A 123 -3.90 -9.03 -6.03
C VAL A 123 -4.66 -7.98 -5.21
N ILE A 124 -4.58 -8.03 -3.88
CA ILE A 124 -5.20 -7.02 -3.01
C ILE A 124 -4.63 -5.62 -3.27
N GLY A 125 -3.32 -5.51 -3.50
CA GLY A 125 -2.67 -4.24 -3.86
C GLY A 125 -3.20 -3.66 -5.17
N VAL A 126 -3.40 -4.49 -6.21
CA VAL A 126 -4.02 -4.05 -7.47
C VAL A 126 -5.46 -3.57 -7.24
N ILE A 127 -6.26 -4.34 -6.51
CA ILE A 127 -7.65 -3.97 -6.19
C ILE A 127 -7.68 -2.63 -5.43
N ALA A 128 -6.87 -2.48 -4.39
CA ALA A 128 -6.79 -1.26 -3.60
C ALA A 128 -6.30 -0.07 -4.42
N ALA A 129 -5.37 -0.26 -5.36
CA ALA A 129 -4.92 0.77 -6.29
C ALA A 129 -6.07 1.24 -7.21
N VAL A 130 -6.83 0.30 -7.79
CA VAL A 130 -7.98 0.63 -8.65
C VAL A 130 -9.06 1.36 -7.84
N VAL A 131 -9.41 0.86 -6.66
CA VAL A 131 -10.41 1.50 -5.79
C VAL A 131 -9.97 2.90 -5.39
N SER A 132 -8.72 3.05 -4.94
CA SER A 132 -8.18 4.35 -4.52
C SER A 132 -8.10 5.35 -5.67
N TYR A 133 -7.83 4.92 -6.90
CA TYR A 133 -7.92 5.77 -8.08
C TYR A 133 -9.31 6.41 -8.20
N PHE A 134 -10.37 5.60 -8.18
CA PHE A 134 -11.74 6.11 -8.34
C PHE A 134 -12.16 6.99 -7.16
N VAL A 135 -11.79 6.62 -5.93
CA VAL A 135 -12.08 7.41 -4.73
C VAL A 135 -11.42 8.79 -4.81
N ILE A 136 -10.12 8.85 -5.10
CA ILE A 136 -9.39 10.12 -5.20
C ILE A 136 -9.89 10.93 -6.40
N TYR A 137 -10.13 10.30 -7.54
CA TYR A 137 -10.64 10.99 -8.73
C TYR A 137 -11.99 11.67 -8.44
N LYS A 138 -12.93 10.94 -7.82
CA LYS A 138 -14.26 11.48 -7.47
C LYS A 138 -14.15 12.56 -6.39
N ALA A 139 -13.34 12.32 -5.36
CA ALA A 139 -13.10 13.30 -4.30
C ALA A 139 -12.55 14.61 -4.87
N VAL A 140 -11.52 14.56 -5.72
CA VAL A 140 -10.95 15.78 -6.29
C VAL A 140 -11.92 16.47 -7.27
N LYS A 141 -12.60 15.70 -8.13
CA LYS A 141 -13.53 16.26 -9.13
C LYS A 141 -14.67 17.03 -8.47
N ASN A 142 -15.24 16.50 -7.40
CA ASN A 142 -16.33 17.13 -6.66
C ASN A 142 -15.91 18.41 -5.92
N TYR A 143 -14.61 18.61 -5.67
CA TYR A 143 -14.10 19.80 -4.98
C TYR A 143 -13.73 20.95 -5.93
N HIS A 144 -13.65 20.70 -7.24
CA HIS A 144 -13.37 21.72 -8.27
C HIS A 144 -14.58 22.00 -9.18
N GLY A 145 -15.68 21.28 -8.98
CA GLY A 145 -16.96 21.51 -9.66
C GLY A 145 -17.89 22.39 -8.85
#